data_AF-A0A7C3HEN6-F1
#
_entry.id   AF-A0A7C3HEN6-F1
#
_cell.length_a   1.000
_cell.length_b   1.000
_cell.length_c   1.000
_cell.angle_alpha   90.00
_cell.angle_beta   90.00
_cell.angle_gamma   90.00
#
_symmetry.space_group_name_H-M   'P 1'
#
loop_
_entity.id
_entity.type
_entity.pdbx_description
1 polymer ?
#
loop_
_entity_poly.entity_id
_entity_poly.type
_entity_poly.pdbx_seq_one_letter_code
_entity_poly.pdbx_strand_id
1 'polypeptide(L)'
;MNKLNSEEKEILNAFEKGELKRSKNTIKEIEQHKAVAAATFKKDTRINIRLSSRDLRSLQARALSEGIPYQTLVSSILHKFVDGQLIDRAANK
;
A
#
# COMPACT_ATOMS: atom_id res chain seq x y z
N MET A 1 3.22 -20.72 -6.12
CA MET A 1 3.88 -20.07 -7.27
C MET A 1 2.79 -19.53 -8.17
N ASN A 2 2.61 -18.21 -8.17
CA ASN A 2 1.46 -17.59 -8.84
C ASN A 2 1.65 -17.66 -10.36
N LYS A 3 0.70 -18.28 -11.08
CA LYS A 3 0.74 -18.35 -12.54
C LYS A 3 0.47 -16.95 -13.08
N LEU A 4 1.47 -16.35 -13.72
CA LEU A 4 1.28 -15.12 -14.49
C LEU A 4 0.17 -15.36 -15.52
N ASN A 5 -0.83 -14.49 -15.50
CA ASN A 5 -1.91 -14.51 -16.48
C ASN A 5 -1.37 -14.08 -17.86
N SER A 6 -2.15 -14.29 -18.93
CA SER A 6 -1.66 -14.11 -20.30
C SER A 6 -1.17 -12.69 -20.57
N GLU A 7 -1.87 -11.69 -20.03
CA GLU A 7 -1.48 -10.28 -20.10
C GLU A 7 -0.16 -10.01 -19.38
N GLU A 8 0.02 -10.50 -18.15
CA GLU A 8 1.28 -10.34 -17.41
C GLU A 8 2.47 -10.97 -18.13
N LYS A 9 2.27 -12.12 -18.79
CA LYS A 9 3.32 -12.76 -19.60
C LYS A 9 3.67 -11.97 -20.85
N GLU A 10 2.68 -11.39 -21.53
CA GLU A 10 2.92 -10.54 -22.70
C GLU A 10 3.69 -9.28 -22.33
N ILE A 11 3.34 -8.63 -21.22
CA ILE A 11 4.06 -7.47 -20.68
C ILE A 11 5.50 -7.85 -20.34
N LEU A 12 5.72 -8.98 -19.68
CA LEU A 12 7.06 -9.45 -19.33
C LEU A 12 7.91 -9.74 -20.57
N ASN A 13 7.35 -10.42 -21.56
CA ASN A 13 8.05 -10.72 -22.82
C ASN A 13 8.39 -9.43 -23.59
N ALA A 14 7.48 -8.46 -23.64
CA ALA A 14 7.73 -7.17 -24.29
C ALA A 14 8.80 -6.33 -23.55
N PHE A 15 8.86 -6.45 -22.22
CA PHE A 15 9.90 -5.84 -21.40
C PHE A 15 11.27 -6.49 -21.64
N GLU A 16 11.35 -7.83 -21.61
CA GLU A 16 12.59 -8.57 -21.87
C GLU A 16 13.13 -8.37 -23.29
N LYS A 17 12.24 -8.21 -24.27
CA LYS A 17 12.59 -7.89 -25.65
C LYS A 17 12.98 -6.41 -25.88
N GLY A 18 12.83 -5.55 -24.87
CA GLY A 18 13.15 -4.13 -24.98
C GLY A 18 12.23 -3.34 -25.94
N GLU A 19 11.06 -3.88 -26.27
CA GLU A 19 10.09 -3.27 -27.19
C GLU A 19 9.29 -2.12 -26.54
N LEU A 20 9.30 -2.06 -25.21
CA LEU A 20 8.60 -1.02 -24.44
C LEU A 20 9.31 0.33 -24.57
N LYS A 21 8.65 1.26 -25.26
CA LYS A 21 9.08 2.66 -25.33
C LYS A 21 8.51 3.45 -24.16
N ARG A 22 9.36 4.22 -23.47
CA ARG A 22 8.92 5.15 -22.43
C ARG A 22 7.92 6.16 -23.03
N SER A 23 6.85 6.43 -22.29
CA SER A 23 5.90 7.50 -22.63
C SER A 23 6.65 8.83 -22.79
N LYS A 24 6.24 9.67 -23.73
CA LYS A 24 6.88 10.97 -24.00
C LYS A 24 6.89 11.91 -22.79
N ASN A 25 6.03 11.66 -21.79
CA ASN A 25 5.90 12.46 -20.57
C ASN A 25 6.36 11.75 -19.28
N THR A 26 7.07 10.61 -19.39
CA THR A 26 7.46 9.77 -18.24
C THR A 26 8.15 10.53 -17.10
N ILE A 27 8.98 11.53 -17.39
CA ILE A 27 9.68 12.29 -16.33
C ILE A 27 8.67 13.12 -15.52
N LYS A 28 7.74 13.82 -16.18
CA LYS A 28 6.70 14.61 -15.52
C LYS A 28 5.70 13.75 -14.76
N GLU A 29 5.27 12.63 -15.34
CA GLU A 29 4.37 11.69 -14.66
C GLU A 29 5.02 11.09 -13.41
N ILE A 30 6.30 10.68 -13.49
CA ILE A 30 7.03 10.17 -12.32
C ILE A 30 7.15 11.23 -11.23
N GLU A 31 7.51 12.47 -11.58
CA GLU A 31 7.59 13.56 -10.60
C GLU A 31 6.23 13.87 -9.97
N GLN A 32 5.17 13.91 -10.77
CA GLN A 32 3.81 14.15 -10.28
C GLN A 32 3.35 13.03 -9.34
N HIS A 33 3.56 11.75 -9.70
CA HIS A 33 3.24 10.63 -8.83
C HIS A 33 4.05 10.63 -7.54
N LYS A 34 5.34 10.98 -7.61
CA LYS A 34 6.19 11.14 -6.41
C LYS A 34 5.70 12.28 -5.52
N ALA A 35 5.32 13.42 -6.10
CA ALA A 35 4.82 14.58 -5.36
C ALA A 35 3.48 14.27 -4.67
N VAL A 36 2.55 13.61 -5.38
CA VAL A 36 1.27 13.18 -4.81
C VAL A 36 1.50 12.19 -3.67
N ALA A 37 2.35 11.17 -3.86
CA ALA A 37 2.68 10.22 -2.79
C ALA A 37 3.28 10.95 -1.57
N ALA A 38 4.26 11.82 -1.78
CA ALA A 38 4.90 12.57 -0.70
C ALA A 38 3.91 13.47 0.06
N ALA A 39 2.96 14.10 -0.64
CA ALA A 39 1.92 14.91 -0.03
C ALA A 39 0.92 14.06 0.77
N THR A 40 0.50 12.91 0.24
CA THR A 40 -0.40 11.98 0.95
C THR A 40 0.23 11.36 2.19
N PHE A 41 1.55 11.12 2.17
CA PHE A 41 2.29 10.58 3.32
C PHE A 41 2.66 11.61 4.38
N LYS A 42 2.35 12.90 4.16
CA LYS A 42 2.73 13.97 5.08
C LYS A 42 1.87 13.89 6.36
N LYS A 43 2.46 13.37 7.44
CA LYS A 43 1.83 13.15 8.74
C LYS A 43 1.72 14.46 9.53
N ASP A 44 0.88 15.39 9.07
CA ASP A 44 0.79 16.74 9.65
C ASP A 44 -0.12 16.81 10.89
N THR A 45 -0.90 15.76 11.19
CA THR A 45 -1.86 15.73 12.31
C THR A 45 -1.59 14.58 13.29
N ARG A 46 -1.55 14.89 14.59
CA ARG A 46 -1.41 13.89 15.68
C ARG A 46 -2.78 13.50 16.24
N ILE A 47 -2.99 12.22 16.49
CA ILE A 47 -4.21 11.67 17.11
C ILE A 47 -3.81 10.86 18.35
N ASN A 48 -4.46 11.12 19.49
CA ASN A 48 -4.33 10.30 20.70
C ASN A 48 -5.52 9.35 20.81
N ILE A 49 -5.27 8.04 20.77
CA ILE A 49 -6.30 7.00 20.84
C ILE A 49 -6.06 6.14 22.07
N ARG A 50 -7.13 5.83 22.81
CA ARG A 50 -7.10 4.85 23.91
C ARG A 50 -7.39 3.47 23.33
N LEU A 51 -6.53 2.50 23.63
CA LEU A 51 -6.68 1.09 23.24
C LEU A 51 -6.59 0.21 24.47
N SER A 52 -7.27 -0.94 24.45
CA SER A 52 -7.09 -1.94 25.49
C SER A 52 -5.68 -2.54 25.41
N SER A 53 -5.13 -3.00 26.54
CA SER A 53 -3.81 -3.62 26.57
C SER A 53 -3.74 -4.89 25.73
N ARG A 54 -4.87 -5.60 25.58
CA ARG A 54 -5.00 -6.78 24.73
C ARG A 54 -4.87 -6.41 23.26
N ASP A 55 -5.61 -5.39 22.81
CA ASP A 55 -5.61 -4.97 21.40
C ASP A 55 -4.26 -4.40 20.98
N LEU A 56 -3.62 -3.62 21.86
CA LEU A 56 -2.28 -3.09 21.62
C LEU A 56 -1.27 -4.21 21.37
N ARG A 57 -1.29 -5.28 22.17
CA ARG A 57 -0.41 -6.44 21.99
C ARG A 57 -0.69 -7.17 20.68
N SER A 58 -1.96 -7.35 20.32
CA SER A 58 -2.35 -7.98 19.06
C SER A 58 -1.88 -7.17 17.84
N LEU A 59 -2.00 -5.84 17.89
CA LEU A 59 -1.47 -4.92 16.87
C LEU A 59 0.05 -5.01 16.75
N GLN A 60 0.77 -5.03 17.88
CA GLN A 60 2.24 -5.17 17.89
C GLN A 60 2.69 -6.50 17.28
N ALA A 61 2.04 -7.61 17.65
CA ALA A 61 2.35 -8.92 17.08
C ALA A 61 2.11 -8.96 15.57
N ARG A 62 1.00 -8.36 15.10
CA ARG A 62 0.67 -8.29 13.68
C ARG A 62 1.68 -7.44 12.91
N ALA A 63 2.06 -6.29 13.46
CA ALA A 63 3.04 -5.40 12.84
C ALA A 63 4.42 -6.06 12.75
N LEU A 64 4.84 -6.79 13.80
CA LEU A 64 6.08 -7.56 13.81
C LEU A 64 6.07 -8.65 12.73
N SER A 65 4.95 -9.36 12.57
CA SER A 65 4.78 -10.37 11.51
C SER A 65 4.87 -9.78 10.10
N GLU A 66 4.49 -8.51 9.93
CA GLU A 66 4.58 -7.77 8.65
C GLU A 66 5.92 -7.03 8.51
N GLY A 67 6.81 -7.09 9.51
CA GLY A 67 8.12 -6.45 9.50
C GLY A 67 8.06 -4.91 9.59
N ILE A 68 6.95 -4.34 10.05
CA ILE A 68 6.73 -2.90 10.14
C ILE A 68 6.47 -2.44 11.58
N PRO A 69 6.77 -1.17 11.92
CA PRO A 69 6.38 -0.61 13.22
C PRO A 69 4.85 -0.63 13.40
N TYR A 70 4.37 -0.87 14.63
CA TYR A 70 2.93 -0.93 14.90
C TYR A 70 2.22 0.40 14.60
N GLN A 71 2.89 1.54 14.77
CA GLN A 71 2.35 2.84 14.39
C GLN A 71 2.12 2.94 12.87
N THR A 72 3.04 2.37 12.08
CA THR A 72 2.92 2.31 10.61
C THR A 72 1.75 1.43 10.20
N LEU A 73 1.56 0.29 10.89
CA LEU A 73 0.41 -0.58 10.66
C LEU A 73 -0.90 0.16 10.97
N VAL A 74 -0.99 0.86 12.11
CA VAL A 74 -2.17 1.65 12.48
C VAL A 74 -2.47 2.73 11.45
N SER A 75 -1.46 3.49 11.01
CA SER A 75 -1.63 4.48 9.95
C SER A 75 -2.10 3.84 8.64
N SER A 76 -1.53 2.70 8.25
CA SER A 76 -1.91 1.96 7.04
C SER A 76 -3.36 1.50 7.08
N ILE A 77 -3.82 0.99 8.23
CA ILE A 77 -5.22 0.58 8.44
C ILE A 77 -6.16 1.77 8.32
N LEU A 78 -5.83 2.91 8.94
CA LEU A 78 -6.65 4.12 8.85
C LEU A 78 -6.77 4.64 7.42
N HIS A 79 -5.66 4.70 6.67
CA HIS A 79 -5.69 5.09 5.26
C HIS A 79 -6.57 4.13 4.44
N LYS A 80 -6.36 2.81 4.57
CA LYS A 80 -7.17 1.80 3.87
C LYS A 80 -8.64 1.87 4.22
N PHE A 81 -8.97 2.21 5.47
CA PHE A 81 -10.35 2.36 5.92
C PHE A 81 -11.01 3.60 5.32
N VAL A 82 -10.32 4.75 5.31
CA VAL A 82 -10.82 6.00 4.71
C VAL A 82 -10.96 5.87 3.18
N ASP A 83 -10.02 5.17 2.53
CA ASP A 83 -10.03 4.93 1.08
C ASP A 83 -11.04 3.84 0.66
N GLY A 84 -11.80 3.26 1.62
CA GLY A 84 -12.79 2.22 1.35
C GLY A 84 -12.21 0.86 0.92
N GLN A 85 -10.89 0.69 1.01
CA GLN A 85 -10.17 -0.54 0.64
C GLN A 85 -10.14 -1.58 1.76
N LEU A 86 -10.56 -1.23 2.97
CA LEU A 86 -10.63 -2.14 4.10
C LEU A 86 -11.92 -2.98 4.01
N ILE A 87 -11.85 -4.11 3.30
CA ILE A 87 -12.94 -5.09 3.24
C ILE A 87 -12.95 -5.85 4.56
N ASP A 88 -13.97 -5.59 5.39
CA ASP A 88 -14.22 -6.40 6.57
C ASP A 88 -14.66 -7.80 6.14
N ARG A 89 -13.76 -8.78 6.28
CA ARG A 89 -14.08 -10.18 5.96
C ARG A 89 -15.10 -10.79 6.90
N ALA A 90 -15.44 -10.15 8.03
CA ALA A 90 -16.51 -10.60 8.92
C ALA A 90 -17.91 -10.21 8.43
N ALA A 91 -18.05 -9.23 7.53
CA ALA A 91 -19.34 -8.76 7.01
C ALA A 91 -19.90 -9.62 5.85
N ASN A 92 -19.14 -10.60 5.36
CA ASN A 92 -19.55 -11.53 4.30
C ASN A 92 -19.77 -12.95 4.87
N LYS A 93 -20.54 -13.06 5.95
CA LYS A 93 -21.02 -14.35 6.44
C LYS A 93 -22.48 -14.29 6.81
#